data_AF-A0A650MHX3-F1
#
_entry.id   AF-A0A650MHX3-F1
#
_cell.length_a   1.000
_cell.length_b   1.000
_cell.length_c   1.000
_cell.angle_alpha   90.00
_cell.angle_beta   90.00
_cell.angle_gamma   90.00
#
_symmetry.space_group_name_H-M   'P 1'
#
loop_
_entity.id
_entity.type
_entity.pdbx_description
1 polymer ?
#
loop_
_entity_poly.entity_id
_entity_poly.type
_entity_poly.pdbx_seq_one_letter_code
_entity_poly.pdbx_strand_id
1 'polypeptide(L)'
;MFEKEEKKVKNISSLVRNRKKSDIEKSHLIIDRVFTNHFYKDVANFHEADRNFTVNNKCISCGLCVKRCPVNNITINEGKPVWNHKCELCLACIQSCSSEAINYAGKTEKRKRYLNPNVKL
;
A
#
# COMPACT_ATOMS: atom_id res chain seq x y z
N MET A 1 -11.22 27.48 11.61
CA MET A 1 -10.15 26.65 12.22
C MET A 1 -9.27 25.94 11.19
N PHE A 2 -9.81 25.42 10.07
CA PHE A 2 -9.04 24.63 9.09
C PHE A 2 -8.91 25.25 7.68
N GLU A 3 -9.04 26.58 7.56
CA GLU A 3 -9.02 27.24 6.24
C GLU A 3 -7.69 27.10 5.50
N LYS A 4 -6.57 27.09 6.25
CA LYS A 4 -5.23 26.89 5.69
C LYS A 4 -5.08 25.47 5.13
N GLU A 5 -5.60 24.49 5.84
CA GLU A 5 -5.57 23.07 5.53
C GLU A 5 -6.44 22.78 4.31
N GLU A 6 -7.61 23.42 4.21
CA GLU A 6 -8.49 23.31 3.05
C GLU A 6 -7.80 23.82 1.77
N LYS A 7 -7.15 24.99 1.83
CA LYS A 7 -6.36 25.53 0.71
C LYS A 7 -5.23 24.58 0.32
N LYS A 8 -4.54 24.00 1.32
CA LYS A 8 -3.45 23.05 1.10
C LYS A 8 -3.92 21.76 0.43
N VAL A 9 -5.04 21.18 0.87
CA VAL A 9 -5.63 19.99 0.24
C VAL A 9 -6.00 20.26 -1.22
N LYS A 10 -6.59 21.43 -1.53
CA LYS A 10 -6.90 21.84 -2.91
C LYS A 10 -5.63 21.90 -3.77
N ASN A 11 -4.56 22.48 -3.25
CA ASN A 11 -3.28 22.55 -3.97
C ASN A 11 -2.68 21.15 -4.22
N ILE A 12 -2.57 20.31 -3.18
CA ILE A 12 -2.03 18.95 -3.30
C ILE A 12 -2.87 18.13 -4.29
N SER A 13 -4.20 18.23 -4.22
CA SER A 13 -5.09 17.55 -5.16
C SER A 13 -4.82 17.97 -6.61
N SER A 14 -4.61 19.26 -6.86
CA SER A 14 -4.24 19.77 -8.20
C SER A 14 -2.89 19.23 -8.68
N LEU A 15 -1.88 19.19 -7.81
CA LEU A 15 -0.57 18.62 -8.14
C LEU A 15 -0.66 17.14 -8.52
N VAL A 16 -1.40 16.35 -7.74
CA VAL A 16 -1.62 14.92 -7.99
C VAL A 16 -2.37 14.70 -9.31
N ARG A 17 -3.47 15.44 -9.54
CA ARG A 17 -4.26 15.34 -10.79
C ARG A 17 -3.42 15.61 -12.03
N ASN A 18 -2.53 16.60 -11.95
CA ASN A 18 -1.66 17.00 -13.06
C ASN A 18 -0.33 16.25 -13.10
N ARG A 19 -0.13 15.25 -12.21
CA ARG A 19 1.12 14.48 -12.05
C ARG A 19 2.37 15.38 -11.95
N LYS A 20 2.22 16.55 -11.33
CA LYS A 20 3.32 17.50 -11.15
C LYS A 20 4.19 17.08 -9.98
N LYS A 21 5.51 17.03 -10.21
CA LYS A 21 6.48 16.87 -9.13
C LYS A 21 6.48 18.13 -8.26
N SER A 22 6.58 17.94 -6.95
CA SER A 22 6.67 18.99 -5.96
C SER A 22 7.59 18.51 -4.84
N ASP A 23 8.23 19.45 -4.16
CA ASP A 23 8.94 19.14 -2.94
C ASP A 23 7.98 18.65 -1.86
N ILE A 24 8.47 17.71 -1.08
CA ILE A 24 7.76 17.20 0.08
C ILE A 24 7.79 18.29 1.16
N GLU A 25 6.61 18.65 1.66
CA GLU A 25 6.52 19.56 2.79
C GLU A 25 7.12 18.93 4.04
N LYS A 26 8.09 19.61 4.64
CA LYS A 26 8.77 19.16 5.86
C LYS A 26 8.33 20.01 7.02
N SER A 27 8.20 19.38 8.18
CA SER A 27 8.02 20.10 9.44
C SER A 27 9.14 21.13 9.65
N HIS A 28 8.82 22.18 10.40
CA HIS A 28 9.77 23.21 10.79
C HIS A 28 10.72 22.73 11.89
N LEU A 29 10.38 21.64 12.59
CA LEU A 29 11.22 21.06 13.62
C LEU A 29 12.37 20.28 12.98
N ILE A 30 13.59 20.51 13.46
CA ILE A 30 14.82 19.89 12.94
C ILE A 30 14.77 18.36 13.11
N ILE A 31 14.27 17.89 14.26
CA ILE A 31 14.10 16.47 14.56
C ILE A 31 13.23 15.80 13.50
N ASP A 32 12.09 16.41 13.20
CA ASP A 32 11.18 15.92 12.18
C ASP A 32 11.85 15.91 10.80
N ARG A 33 12.60 16.96 10.42
CA ARG A 33 13.31 17.00 9.12
C ARG A 33 14.29 15.83 8.94
N VAL A 34 15.03 15.46 9.98
CA VAL A 34 16.00 14.36 9.94
C VAL A 34 15.28 13.01 9.79
N PHE A 35 14.32 12.74 10.67
CA PHE A 35 13.55 11.48 10.62
C PHE A 35 12.73 11.35 9.33
N THR A 36 12.15 12.46 8.87
CA THR A 36 11.38 12.54 7.64
C THR A 36 12.22 12.14 6.43
N ASN A 37 13.47 12.60 6.33
CA ASN A 37 14.36 12.23 5.22
C ASN A 37 14.70 10.74 5.22
N HIS A 38 14.89 10.13 6.40
CA HIS A 38 15.14 8.68 6.50
C HIS A 38 13.90 7.89 6.08
N PHE A 39 12.73 8.24 6.63
CA PHE A 39 11.45 7.64 6.28
C PHE A 39 11.18 7.69 4.77
N TYR A 40 11.38 8.85 4.12
CA TYR A 40 11.14 8.97 2.68
C TYR A 40 12.13 8.18 1.82
N LYS A 41 13.35 7.90 2.30
CA LYS A 41 14.26 6.97 1.63
C LYS A 41 13.73 5.53 1.70
N ASP A 42 13.16 5.13 2.83
CA ASP A 42 12.60 3.79 2.99
C ASP A 42 11.32 3.61 2.14
N VAL A 43 10.49 4.65 2.04
CA VAL A 43 9.29 4.67 1.19
C VAL A 43 9.65 4.44 -0.28
N ALA A 44 10.79 4.97 -0.76
CA ALA A 44 11.25 4.74 -2.13
C ALA A 44 11.59 3.26 -2.43
N ASN A 45 11.79 2.44 -1.39
CA ASN A 45 12.13 1.02 -1.52
C ASN A 45 10.92 0.08 -1.30
N PHE A 46 9.69 0.60 -1.27
CA PHE A 46 8.49 -0.23 -1.04
C PHE A 46 8.23 -1.26 -2.12
N HIS A 47 8.82 -1.11 -3.31
CA HIS A 47 8.73 -2.07 -4.42
C HIS A 47 9.07 -3.50 -3.99
N GLU A 48 10.04 -3.65 -3.09
CA GLU A 48 10.56 -4.93 -2.59
C GLU A 48 9.90 -5.38 -1.27
N ALA A 49 8.99 -4.58 -0.70
CA ALA A 49 8.32 -4.93 0.55
C ALA A 49 7.45 -6.19 0.42
N ASP A 50 7.11 -6.58 -0.80
CA ASP A 50 6.36 -7.78 -1.09
C ASP A 50 7.08 -9.09 -0.77
N ARG A 51 8.41 -9.07 -0.61
CA ARG A 51 9.19 -10.24 -0.13
C ARG A 51 8.71 -10.78 1.22
N ASN A 52 8.04 -9.95 2.01
CA ASN A 52 7.49 -10.33 3.31
C ASN A 52 6.07 -10.90 3.23
N PHE A 53 5.44 -10.92 2.05
CA PHE A 53 4.14 -11.59 1.90
C PHE A 53 4.32 -13.11 1.87
N THR A 54 3.44 -13.80 2.59
CA THR A 54 3.35 -15.25 2.58
C THR A 54 1.93 -15.67 2.28
N VAL A 55 1.77 -16.87 1.70
CA VAL A 55 0.47 -17.48 1.44
C VAL A 55 0.41 -18.87 2.01
N ASN A 56 -0.61 -19.13 2.82
CA ASN A 56 -0.84 -20.44 3.42
C ASN A 56 -1.79 -21.32 2.57
N ASN A 57 -2.09 -22.50 3.10
CA ASN A 57 -2.97 -23.49 2.47
C ASN A 57 -4.44 -23.07 2.36
N LYS A 58 -4.89 -22.02 3.07
CA LYS A 58 -6.27 -21.50 2.94
C LYS A 58 -6.53 -20.80 1.60
N CYS A 59 -5.50 -20.55 0.79
CA CYS A 59 -5.68 -19.90 -0.50
C CYS A 59 -6.45 -20.82 -1.46
N ILE A 60 -7.59 -20.31 -1.95
CA ILE A 60 -8.51 -20.99 -2.87
C ILE A 60 -8.33 -20.54 -4.33
N SER A 61 -7.19 -19.94 -4.67
CA SER A 61 -6.84 -19.53 -6.04
C SER A 61 -7.84 -18.57 -6.73
N CYS A 62 -8.61 -17.77 -5.96
CA CYS A 62 -9.68 -16.94 -6.51
C CYS A 62 -9.22 -15.72 -7.34
N GLY A 63 -7.94 -15.37 -7.30
CA GLY A 63 -7.37 -14.25 -8.07
C GLY A 63 -7.77 -12.84 -7.61
N LEU A 64 -8.50 -12.68 -6.50
CA LEU A 64 -8.91 -11.35 -6.00
C LEU A 64 -7.72 -10.45 -5.69
N CYS A 65 -6.63 -10.99 -5.14
CA CYS A 65 -5.41 -10.23 -4.86
C CYS A 65 -4.79 -9.62 -6.13
N VAL A 66 -4.83 -10.35 -7.25
CA VAL A 66 -4.39 -9.85 -8.57
C VAL A 66 -5.26 -8.68 -9.00
N LYS A 67 -6.59 -8.87 -9.01
CA LYS A 67 -7.56 -7.84 -9.42
C LYS A 67 -7.49 -6.56 -8.57
N ARG A 68 -7.19 -6.70 -7.28
CA ARG A 68 -7.13 -5.59 -6.32
C ARG A 68 -5.78 -4.86 -6.31
N CYS A 69 -4.74 -5.39 -6.96
CA CYS A 69 -3.44 -4.75 -6.96
C CYS A 69 -3.43 -3.55 -7.93
N PRO A 70 -3.33 -2.30 -7.45
CA PRO A 70 -3.43 -1.12 -8.31
C PRO A 70 -2.24 -0.95 -9.27
N VAL A 71 -1.15 -1.67 -9.00
CA VAL A 71 0.13 -1.60 -9.73
C VAL A 71 0.46 -2.90 -10.47
N ASN A 72 -0.51 -3.81 -10.59
CA ASN A 72 -0.34 -5.09 -11.30
C ASN A 72 0.89 -5.89 -10.84
N ASN A 73 1.19 -5.87 -9.54
CA ASN A 73 2.35 -6.53 -8.97
C ASN A 73 2.18 -8.05 -8.77
N ILE A 74 0.97 -8.59 -8.91
CA ILE A 74 0.68 -9.97 -8.52
C ILE A 74 0.28 -10.78 -9.76
N THR A 75 0.89 -11.94 -9.94
CA THR A 75 0.51 -12.98 -10.93
C THR A 75 0.11 -14.25 -10.19
N ILE A 76 -0.54 -15.20 -10.87
CA ILE A 76 -0.82 -16.54 -10.32
C ILE A 76 0.15 -17.53 -10.96
N ASN A 77 0.86 -18.29 -10.14
CA ASN A 77 1.68 -19.42 -10.55
C ASN A 77 1.32 -20.64 -9.71
N GLU A 78 1.10 -21.80 -10.34
CA GLU A 78 0.71 -23.05 -9.66
C GLU A 78 -0.46 -22.88 -8.66
N GLY A 79 -1.42 -22.01 -9.00
CA GLY A 79 -2.57 -21.70 -8.16
C GLY A 79 -2.29 -20.77 -6.96
N LYS A 80 -1.07 -20.27 -6.77
CA LYS A 80 -0.73 -19.32 -5.69
C LYS A 80 -0.32 -17.95 -6.27
N PRO A 81 -0.59 -16.85 -5.55
CA PRO A 81 -0.11 -15.55 -5.98
C PRO A 81 1.40 -15.43 -5.80
N VAL A 82 2.05 -14.82 -6.79
CA VAL A 82 3.47 -14.47 -6.80
C VAL A 82 3.57 -12.97 -7.00
N TRP A 83 4.41 -12.32 -6.20
CA TRP A 83 4.64 -10.88 -6.27
C TRP A 83 5.90 -10.58 -7.10
N ASN A 84 5.85 -9.53 -7.91
CA ASN A 84 6.83 -9.23 -8.96
C ASN A 84 7.72 -8.01 -8.63
N HIS A 85 7.88 -7.69 -7.33
CA HIS A 85 8.76 -6.61 -6.84
C HIS A 85 8.43 -5.22 -7.39
N LYS A 86 7.13 -4.95 -7.55
CA LYS A 86 6.53 -3.64 -7.90
C LYS A 86 5.53 -3.21 -6.84
N CYS A 87 5.75 -3.58 -5.59
CA CYS A 87 4.83 -3.31 -4.49
C CYS A 87 4.81 -1.81 -4.11
N GLU A 88 3.65 -1.32 -3.66
CA GLU A 88 3.52 0.03 -3.08
C GLU A 88 3.06 -0.03 -1.61
N LEU A 89 3.16 -1.21 -1.00
CA LEU A 89 2.76 -1.50 0.39
C LEU A 89 1.33 -1.04 0.74
N CYS A 90 0.41 -1.00 -0.22
CA CYS A 90 -0.99 -0.61 0.03
C CYS A 90 -1.80 -1.62 0.87
N LEU A 91 -1.28 -2.85 1.02
CA LEU A 91 -1.89 -3.97 1.75
C LEU A 91 -3.27 -4.44 1.25
N ALA A 92 -3.73 -3.95 0.09
CA ALA A 92 -5.03 -4.33 -0.47
C ALA A 92 -5.16 -5.85 -0.70
N CYS A 93 -4.10 -6.54 -1.08
CA CYS A 93 -4.11 -8.01 -1.27
C CYS A 93 -4.43 -8.77 0.03
N ILE A 94 -3.87 -8.35 1.18
CA ILE A 94 -4.17 -8.95 2.48
C ILE A 94 -5.63 -8.70 2.85
N GLN A 95 -6.06 -7.44 2.76
CA GLN A 95 -7.39 -7.04 3.20
C GLN A 95 -8.52 -7.61 2.34
N SER A 96 -8.25 -7.85 1.05
CA SER A 96 -9.23 -8.41 0.10
C SER A 96 -9.26 -9.94 0.07
N CYS A 97 -8.33 -10.63 0.73
CA CYS A 97 -8.27 -12.09 0.72
C CYS A 97 -9.38 -12.66 1.62
N SER A 98 -10.48 -13.11 1.01
CA SER A 98 -11.65 -13.65 1.72
C SER A 98 -11.35 -14.91 2.53
N SER A 99 -10.36 -15.72 2.12
CA SER A 99 -9.91 -16.89 2.88
C SER A 99 -8.78 -16.61 3.85
N GLU A 100 -8.41 -15.32 4.01
CA GLU A 100 -7.37 -14.83 4.92
C GLU A 100 -5.99 -15.50 4.73
N ALA A 101 -5.72 -16.00 3.52
CA ALA A 101 -4.55 -16.81 3.23
C ALA A 101 -3.24 -16.01 3.10
N ILE A 102 -3.34 -14.71 2.76
CA ILE A 102 -2.18 -13.82 2.55
C ILE A 102 -1.82 -13.14 3.87
N ASN A 103 -0.55 -13.21 4.27
CA ASN A 103 -0.03 -12.60 5.49
C ASN A 103 1.27 -11.84 5.25
N TYR A 104 1.64 -10.96 6.19
CA TYR A 104 2.86 -10.15 6.13
C TYR A 104 3.77 -10.43 7.32
N ALA A 105 5.00 -10.88 7.05
CA ALA A 105 6.06 -11.11 8.03
C ALA A 105 5.63 -11.92 9.27
N GLY A 106 4.69 -12.87 9.11
CA GLY A 106 4.15 -13.68 10.21
C GLY A 106 3.33 -12.91 11.27
N LYS A 107 2.98 -11.64 11.03
CA LYS A 107 2.38 -10.74 12.05
C LYS A 107 0.88 -10.51 11.89
N THR A 108 0.30 -10.93 10.77
CA THR A 108 -1.06 -10.52 10.38
C THR A 108 -2.09 -11.64 10.40
N GLU A 109 -1.70 -12.86 10.77
CA GLU A 109 -2.58 -14.05 10.72
C GLU A 109 -3.79 -13.92 11.64
N LYS A 110 -3.61 -13.26 12.80
CA LYS A 110 -4.68 -13.06 13.79
C LYS A 110 -5.44 -11.73 13.63
N ARG A 111 -5.11 -10.95 12.60
CA ARG A 111 -5.72 -9.62 12.38
C ARG A 111 -6.95 -9.73 11.50
N LYS A 112 -8.06 -9.14 11.93
CA LYS A 112 -9.28 -9.03 11.13
C LYS A 112 -9.01 -8.31 9.80
N ARG A 113 -9.62 -8.80 8.72
CA ARG A 113 -9.60 -8.12 7.42
C ARG A 113 -10.67 -7.02 7.39
N TYR A 114 -10.30 -5.84 6.87
CA TYR A 114 -11.23 -4.74 6.65
C TYR A 114 -11.29 -4.41 5.16
N LEU A 115 -12.48 -4.52 4.58
CA LEU A 115 -12.76 -4.03 3.25
C LEU A 115 -13.64 -2.78 3.36
N ASN A 116 -13.19 -1.68 2.75
CA ASN A 116 -13.98 -0.46 2.71
C ASN A 116 -15.27 -0.71 1.91
N PRO A 117 -16.47 -0.47 2.48
CA PRO A 117 -17.75 -0.74 1.82
C PRO A 117 -17.98 0.10 0.56
N ASN A 118 -17.26 1.21 0.40
CA ASN A 118 -17.36 2.09 -0.76
C ASN A 118 -16.51 1.62 -1.95
N VAL A 119 -15.69 0.58 -1.80
CA VAL A 119 -14.79 0.10 -2.85
C VAL A 119 -15.38 -1.15 -3.53
N LYS A 120 -16.07 -0.93 -4.65
CA LYS A 120 -16.58 -2.01 -5.50
C LYS A 120 -15.45 -2.68 -6.29
N LEU A 121 -15.65 -3.93 -6.70
CA LEU A 121 -14.75 -4.71 -7.57
C LEU A 121 -15.29 -4.69 -8.98
#